data_AF-A0A533WW16-F1
#
_entry.id   AF-A0A533WW16-F1
#
_cell.length_a   1.000
_cell.length_b   1.000
_cell.length_c   1.000
_cell.angle_alpha   90.00
_cell.angle_beta   90.00
_cell.angle_gamma   90.00
#
_symmetry.space_group_name_H-M   'P 1'
#
loop_
_entity.id
_entity.type
_entity.pdbx_description
1 polymer ?
#
loop_
_entity_poly.entity_id
_entity_poly.type
_entity_poly.pdbx_seq_one_letter_code
_entity_poly.pdbx_strand_id
1 'polypeptide(L)'
;MQDAYKAYQQFLARNPPAHHARYIFPFFAGSYFTYRKIDIERVAAIANSVSENPSYVDIGCGYGDFLEKVRRLVPHSTGIEKEGGIFYAFQVSKPDYIQLTPVEGLAKTVDVAFVGWMEP
;
A
#
# COMPACT_ATOMS: atom_id res chain seq x y z
N MET A 1 -3.34 0.36 13.61
CA MET A 1 -1.88 0.59 13.42
C MET A 1 -1.11 0.74 14.73
N GLN A 2 -1.57 1.56 15.68
CA GLN A 2 -0.87 1.78 16.95
C GLN A 2 -0.63 0.50 17.75
N ASP A 3 -1.63 -0.40 17.83
CA ASP A 3 -1.48 -1.65 18.58
C ASP A 3 -0.59 -2.67 17.87
N ALA A 4 -0.62 -2.71 16.53
CA ALA A 4 0.32 -3.52 15.74
C ALA A 4 1.76 -3.04 15.95
N TYR A 5 1.99 -1.73 16.03
CA TYR A 5 3.30 -1.17 16.34
C TYR A 5 3.73 -1.46 17.78
N LYS A 6 2.83 -1.36 18.76
CA LYS A 6 3.12 -1.78 20.14
C LYS A 6 3.49 -3.27 20.21
N ALA A 7 2.76 -4.14 19.52
CA ALA A 7 3.06 -5.57 19.45
C ALA A 7 4.43 -5.82 18.80
N TYR A 8 4.77 -5.08 17.74
CA TYR A 8 6.09 -5.12 17.13
C TYR A 8 7.20 -4.72 18.12
N GLN A 9 7.02 -3.62 18.86
CA GLN A 9 7.98 -3.17 19.86
C GLN A 9 8.13 -4.18 21.01
N GLN A 10 7.03 -4.75 21.50
CA GLN A 10 7.05 -5.81 22.50
C GLN A 10 7.75 -7.08 22.00
N PHE A 11 7.59 -7.41 20.72
CA PHE A 11 8.30 -8.51 20.08
C PHE A 11 9.80 -8.24 20.03
N LEU A 12 10.23 -7.06 19.58
CA LEU A 12 11.65 -6.67 19.53
C LEU A 12 12.30 -6.65 20.92
N ALA A 13 11.59 -6.23 21.95
CA ALA A 13 12.10 -6.18 23.33
C ALA A 13 12.51 -7.56 23.88
N ARG A 14 12.04 -8.66 23.27
CA ARG A 14 12.42 -10.04 23.62
C ARG A 14 13.68 -10.54 22.91
N ASN A 15 14.36 -9.67 22.16
CA ASN A 15 15.54 -9.98 21.34
C ASN A 15 15.38 -11.24 20.46
N PRO A 16 14.31 -11.32 19.65
CA PRO A 16 14.05 -12.48 18.80
C PRO A 16 15.06 -12.54 17.64
N PRO A 17 15.21 -13.71 16.98
CA PRO A 17 15.99 -13.81 15.76
C PRO A 17 15.54 -12.77 14.72
N ALA A 18 16.49 -12.06 14.12
CA ALA A 18 16.21 -10.91 13.25
C ALA A 18 15.27 -11.23 12.06
N HIS A 19 15.26 -12.49 11.59
CA HIS A 19 14.41 -12.92 10.48
C HIS A 19 12.95 -13.14 10.89
N HIS A 20 12.64 -13.45 12.17
CA HIS A 20 11.26 -13.67 12.61
C HIS A 20 10.42 -12.39 12.54
N ALA A 21 11.00 -11.24 12.89
CA ALA A 21 10.34 -9.95 12.78
C ALA A 21 9.81 -9.73 11.36
N ARG A 22 10.59 -10.15 10.35
CA ARG A 22 10.23 -10.02 8.95
C ARG A 22 8.96 -10.78 8.61
N TYR A 23 8.71 -11.97 9.17
CA TYR A 23 7.52 -12.77 8.84
C TYR A 23 6.29 -12.40 9.68
N ILE A 24 6.48 -12.04 10.95
CA ILE A 24 5.37 -11.72 11.87
C ILE A 24 4.91 -10.28 11.68
N PHE A 25 5.85 -9.37 11.41
CA PHE A 25 5.62 -7.94 11.23
C PHE A 25 6.15 -7.48 9.86
N PRO A 26 5.65 -8.06 8.75
CA PRO A 26 6.19 -7.82 7.42
C PRO A 26 6.22 -6.35 7.05
N PHE A 27 5.19 -5.60 7.44
CA PHE A 27 5.05 -4.16 7.22
C PHE A 27 6.12 -3.33 7.96
N PHE A 28 6.53 -3.73 9.17
CA PHE A 28 7.51 -2.99 9.98
C PHE A 28 8.96 -3.46 9.78
N ALA A 29 9.17 -4.71 9.38
CA ALA A 29 10.50 -5.35 9.32
C ALA A 29 10.93 -5.79 7.91
N GLY A 30 10.14 -5.48 6.87
CA GLY A 30 10.62 -5.41 5.49
C GLY A 30 10.48 -6.66 4.64
N SER A 31 9.81 -7.75 5.07
CA SER A 31 9.42 -8.81 4.12
C SER A 31 8.17 -8.46 3.31
N TYR A 32 7.46 -7.40 3.70
CA TYR A 32 6.27 -6.88 3.01
C TYR A 32 6.48 -6.85 1.49
N PHE A 33 7.66 -6.46 1.04
CA PHE A 33 7.93 -6.36 -0.39
C PHE A 33 8.21 -7.66 -1.13
N THR A 34 8.74 -8.68 -0.48
CA THR A 34 9.01 -9.96 -1.16
C THR A 34 7.70 -10.61 -1.59
N TYR A 35 6.66 -10.54 -0.74
CA TYR A 35 5.31 -11.01 -1.08
C TYR A 35 4.61 -10.08 -2.06
N ARG A 36 4.77 -8.77 -1.90
CA ARG A 36 4.11 -7.76 -2.75
C ARG A 36 4.67 -7.65 -4.17
N LYS A 37 5.88 -8.16 -4.45
CA LYS A 37 6.46 -8.09 -5.80
C LYS A 37 5.56 -8.76 -6.84
N ILE A 38 5.02 -9.94 -6.50
CA ILE A 38 4.10 -10.66 -7.39
C ILE A 38 2.80 -9.87 -7.58
N ASP A 39 2.31 -9.25 -6.51
CA ASP A 39 1.10 -8.40 -6.58
C ASP A 39 1.31 -7.21 -7.52
N ILE A 40 2.47 -6.54 -7.44
CA ILE A 40 2.83 -5.41 -8.32
C ILE A 40 2.80 -5.84 -9.80
N GLU A 41 3.50 -6.93 -10.14
CA GLU A 41 3.54 -7.44 -11.51
C GLU A 41 2.13 -7.86 -11.99
N ARG A 42 1.36 -8.51 -11.12
CA ARG A 42 0.01 -8.98 -11.44
C ARG A 42 -0.96 -7.83 -11.70
N VAL A 43 -1.01 -6.82 -10.83
CA VAL A 43 -1.92 -5.68 -11.04
C VAL A 43 -1.49 -4.85 -12.25
N ALA A 44 -0.18 -4.71 -12.50
CA ALA A 44 0.32 -4.02 -13.68
C ALA A 44 -0.04 -4.77 -14.97
N ALA A 45 0.13 -6.10 -15.00
CA ALA A 45 -0.25 -6.92 -16.14
C ALA A 45 -1.76 -6.84 -16.43
N ILE A 46 -2.60 -6.86 -15.38
CA ILE A 46 -4.05 -6.68 -15.52
C ILE A 46 -4.35 -5.29 -16.09
N ALA A 47 -3.83 -4.21 -15.49
CA ALA A 47 -4.09 -2.85 -15.95
C ALA A 47 -3.67 -2.64 -17.41
N ASN A 48 -2.46 -3.05 -17.78
CA ASN A 48 -1.93 -2.89 -19.13
C ASN A 48 -2.62 -3.78 -20.16
N SER A 49 -3.39 -4.80 -19.74
CA SER A 49 -4.24 -5.58 -20.64
C SER A 49 -5.58 -4.93 -20.96
N VAL A 50 -6.03 -3.96 -20.14
CA VAL A 50 -7.28 -3.23 -20.35
C VAL A 50 -7.11 -2.14 -21.41
N SER A 51 -6.03 -1.36 -21.34
CA SER A 51 -5.72 -0.33 -22.34
C SER A 51 -4.23 0.05 -22.34
N GLU A 52 -3.77 0.79 -23.36
CA GLU A 52 -2.39 1.27 -23.47
C GLU A 52 -1.99 2.28 -22.38
N ASN A 53 -2.97 2.99 -21.81
CA ASN A 53 -2.76 3.97 -20.73
C ASN A 53 -3.88 3.83 -19.69
N PRO A 54 -3.83 2.76 -18.87
CA PRO A 54 -4.94 2.41 -18.00
C PRO A 54 -5.02 3.34 -16.80
N SER A 55 -6.25 3.73 -16.46
CA SER A 55 -6.58 4.43 -15.23
C SER A 55 -6.65 3.43 -14.08
N TYR A 56 -5.63 3.43 -13.22
CA TYR A 56 -5.53 2.57 -12.05
C TYR A 56 -5.69 3.38 -10.75
N VAL A 57 -6.42 2.82 -9.78
CA VAL A 57 -6.52 3.36 -8.41
C VAL A 57 -6.26 2.27 -7.36
N ASP A 58 -5.41 2.58 -6.39
CA ASP A 58 -5.17 1.79 -5.18
C ASP A 58 -6.05 2.32 -4.03
N ILE A 59 -7.02 1.53 -3.58
CA ILE A 59 -7.99 1.90 -2.55
C ILE A 59 -7.50 1.39 -1.19
N GLY A 60 -7.40 2.28 -0.21
CA GLY A 60 -6.75 1.95 1.07
C GLY A 60 -5.24 1.81 0.89
N CYS A 61 -4.66 2.68 0.05
CA CYS A 61 -3.25 2.60 -0.36
C CYS A 61 -2.24 2.89 0.78
N GLY A 62 -2.73 3.27 1.96
CA GLY A 62 -1.91 3.64 3.09
C GLY A 62 -1.03 4.85 2.79
N TYR A 63 0.28 4.73 3.06
CA TYR A 63 1.24 5.79 2.77
C TYR A 63 1.81 5.74 1.35
N GLY A 64 1.28 4.85 0.49
CA GLY A 64 1.60 4.84 -0.94
C GLY A 64 2.78 3.96 -1.36
N ASP A 65 3.34 3.16 -0.47
CA ASP A 65 4.53 2.33 -0.69
C ASP A 65 4.35 1.25 -1.79
N PHE A 66 3.19 0.61 -1.81
CA PHE A 66 2.80 -0.32 -2.87
C PHE A 66 2.51 0.42 -4.18
N LEU A 67 1.70 1.48 -4.11
CA LEU A 67 1.34 2.34 -5.23
C LEU A 67 2.56 2.95 -5.93
N GLU A 68 3.59 3.36 -5.19
CA GLU A 68 4.84 3.90 -5.75
C GLU A 68 5.50 2.90 -6.71
N LYS A 69 5.44 1.60 -6.39
CA LYS A 69 6.01 0.54 -7.24
C LYS A 69 5.11 0.21 -8.41
N VAL A 70 3.78 0.19 -8.22
CA VAL A 70 2.83 0.05 -9.33
C VAL A 70 3.02 1.18 -10.33
N ARG A 71 3.22 2.43 -9.88
CA ARG A 71 3.45 3.61 -10.75
C ARG A 71 4.68 3.49 -11.66
N ARG A 72 5.64 2.62 -11.34
CA ARG A 72 6.80 2.34 -12.21
C ARG A 72 6.43 1.52 -13.44
N LEU A 73 5.36 0.73 -13.36
CA LEU A 73 4.86 -0.14 -14.43
C LEU A 73 3.56 0.38 -15.07
N VAL A 74 2.77 1.14 -14.31
CA VAL A 74 1.51 1.77 -14.72
C VAL A 74 1.56 3.25 -14.38
N PRO A 75 2.12 4.10 -15.26
CA PRO A 75 2.21 5.53 -15.05
C PRO A 75 0.85 6.15 -14.74
N HIS A 76 0.82 7.26 -14.00
CA HIS A 76 -0.40 7.98 -13.62
C HIS A 76 -1.35 7.26 -12.65
N SER A 77 -1.05 6.04 -12.21
CA SER A 77 -1.79 5.35 -11.13
C SER A 77 -1.99 6.23 -9.90
N THR A 78 -3.21 6.26 -9.35
CA THR A 78 -3.57 7.11 -8.19
C THR A 78 -3.88 6.27 -6.96
N GLY A 79 -3.95 6.92 -5.80
CA GLY A 79 -4.30 6.29 -4.53
C GLY A 79 -5.42 7.03 -3.82
N ILE A 80 -6.23 6.27 -3.08
CA ILE A 80 -7.20 6.78 -2.12
C ILE A 80 -6.84 6.21 -0.76
N GLU A 81 -6.75 7.10 0.23
CA GLU A 81 -6.62 6.75 1.63
C GLU A 81 -7.61 7.61 2.41
N LYS A 82 -8.33 7.01 3.36
CA LYS A 82 -9.30 7.75 4.16
C LYS A 82 -8.58 8.59 5.22
N GLU A 83 -7.56 8.03 5.85
CA GLU A 83 -6.94 8.60 7.05
C GLU A 83 -5.51 9.12 6.76
N GLY A 84 -5.34 10.45 6.86
CA GLY A 84 -4.02 11.08 6.67
C GLY A 84 -2.99 10.79 7.76
N GLY A 85 -3.41 10.23 8.91
CA GLY A 85 -2.53 9.96 10.04
C GLY A 85 -1.37 9.00 9.73
N ILE A 86 -1.52 8.15 8.71
CA ILE A 86 -0.46 7.21 8.30
C ILE A 86 0.79 7.93 7.78
N PHE A 87 0.64 9.04 7.06
CA PHE A 87 1.78 9.83 6.56
C PHE A 87 2.60 10.41 7.71
N TYR A 88 1.92 10.91 8.74
CA TYR A 88 2.58 11.43 9.95
C TYR A 88 3.29 10.30 10.72
N ALA A 89 2.62 9.15 10.91
CA ALA A 89 3.19 8.01 11.63
C ALA A 89 4.49 7.49 10.98
N PHE A 90 4.58 7.55 9.65
CA PHE A 90 5.76 7.14 8.89
C PHE A 90 6.74 8.27 8.56
N GLN A 91 6.46 9.51 9.02
CA GLN A 91 7.28 10.69 8.75
C GLN A 91 7.55 10.92 7.25
N VAL A 92 6.54 10.64 6.42
CA VAL A 92 6.60 10.82 4.98
C VAL A 92 5.61 11.91 4.54
N SER A 93 6.01 12.75 3.59
CA SER A 93 5.10 13.71 2.98
C SER A 93 4.04 12.98 2.14
N LYS A 94 2.78 13.42 2.22
CA LYS A 94 1.71 12.87 1.38
C LYS A 94 2.02 13.16 -0.10
N PRO A 95 2.15 12.13 -0.95
CA PRO A 95 2.31 12.34 -2.39
C PRO A 95 1.07 13.00 -3.02
N ASP A 96 1.28 13.76 -4.10
CA ASP A 96 0.20 14.46 -4.81
C ASP A 96 -0.77 13.51 -5.54
N TYR A 97 -0.30 12.31 -5.88
CA TYR A 97 -1.12 11.27 -6.51
C TYR A 97 -1.97 10.46 -5.53
N ILE A 98 -1.98 10.82 -4.23
CA ILE A 98 -2.84 10.22 -3.20
C ILE A 98 -3.86 11.24 -2.69
N GLN A 99 -5.13 10.85 -2.76
CA GLN A 99 -6.26 11.63 -2.29
C GLN A 99 -6.67 11.17 -0.89
N LEU A 100 -6.84 12.13 0.02
CA LEU A 100 -7.38 11.87 1.36
C LEU A 100 -8.90 11.98 1.34
N THR A 101 -9.57 10.89 1.00
CA THR A 101 -11.03 10.85 0.88
C THR A 101 -11.55 9.44 1.16
N PRO A 102 -12.78 9.30 1.67
CA PRO A 102 -13.50 8.03 1.62
C PRO A 102 -13.64 7.53 0.16
N VAL A 103 -13.72 6.21 -0.03
CA VAL A 103 -13.82 5.58 -1.36
C VAL A 103 -15.09 6.01 -2.11
N GLU A 104 -16.15 6.32 -1.38
CA GLU A 104 -17.41 6.88 -1.89
C GLU A 104 -17.21 8.24 -2.57
N GLY A 105 -16.10 8.93 -2.28
CA GLY A 105 -15.69 10.16 -2.95
C GLY A 105 -15.05 9.94 -4.33
N LEU A 106 -14.79 8.69 -4.75
CA LEU A 106 -14.29 8.38 -6.07
C LEU A 106 -15.40 8.62 -7.12
N ALA A 107 -15.41 9.84 -7.67
CA ALA A 107 -16.42 10.28 -8.64
C ALA A 107 -16.18 9.79 -10.08
N LYS A 108 -14.97 9.30 -10.39
CA LYS A 108 -14.57 8.92 -11.75
C LYS A 108 -14.48 7.40 -11.89
N THR A 109 -14.97 6.90 -13.01
CA THR A 109 -14.73 5.53 -13.45
C THR A 109 -13.24 5.32 -13.73
N VAL A 110 -12.75 4.13 -13.40
CA VAL A 110 -11.37 3.71 -13.61
C VAL A 110 -11.37 2.36 -14.31
N ASP A 111 -10.30 2.07 -15.05
CA ASP A 111 -10.10 0.78 -15.72
C ASP A 111 -9.85 -0.33 -14.70
N VAL A 112 -9.06 -0.03 -13.66
CA VAL A 112 -8.74 -0.97 -12.59
C VAL A 112 -8.79 -0.27 -11.24
N ALA A 113 -9.59 -0.82 -10.34
CA ALA A 113 -9.54 -0.51 -8.92
C ALA A 113 -8.95 -1.71 -8.16
N PHE A 114 -7.85 -1.48 -7.46
CA PHE A 114 -7.27 -2.48 -6.56
C PHE A 114 -7.74 -2.21 -5.13
N VAL A 115 -8.37 -3.22 -4.54
CA VAL A 115 -8.68 -3.28 -3.12
C VAL A 115 -7.89 -4.44 -2.55
N GLY A 116 -6.91 -4.12 -1.71
CA GLY A 116 -6.10 -5.14 -1.08
C GLY A 116 -6.02 -4.91 0.41
N TRP A 117 -6.10 -5.99 1.18
CA TRP A 117 -5.59 -6.03 2.55
C TRP A 117 -6.31 -5.08 3.53
N MET A 118 -7.55 -4.71 3.21
CA MET A 118 -8.49 -4.16 4.19
C MET A 118 -8.99 -5.30 5.09
N GLU A 119 -9.19 -5.01 6.39
CA GLU A 119 -9.93 -5.92 7.24
C GLU A 119 -11.37 -6.07 6.67
N PRO A 120 -11.92 -7.30 6.56
CA PRO A 120 -13.26 -7.53 6.05
C PRO A 120 -14.36 -6.83 6.86
#